data_AF-A0A1B6E9F8-F1
#
_entry.id   AF-A0A1B6E9F8-F1
#
_cell.length_a   1.000
_cell.length_b   1.000
_cell.length_c   1.000
_cell.angle_alpha   90.00
_cell.angle_beta   90.00
_cell.angle_gamma   90.00
#
_symmetry.space_group_name_H-M   'P 1'
#
loop_
_entity.id
_entity.type
_entity.pdbx_description
1 polymer ?
#
loop_
_entity_poly.entity_id
_entity_poly.type
_entity_poly.pdbx_seq_one_letter_code
_entity_poly.pdbx_strand_id
1 'polypeptide(L)'
;MRVIIQKAANATVMSMDDMLITAIGAGLIIWVGMSRRDKQADIDFMVKHVLNYKIYHQDEENPWSKTVVESDEDILCLSEVTLYSSNMGKDKPLFHNAIDTESARV
;
A
#
# COMPACT_ATOMS: atom_id res chain seq x y z
N MET A 1 -2.32 -11.19 2.45
CA MET A 1 -2.35 -9.73 2.30
C MET A 1 -2.02 -9.39 0.86
N ARG A 2 -2.57 -8.29 0.33
CA ARG A 2 -2.18 -7.72 -0.98
C ARG A 2 -1.78 -6.28 -0.76
N VAL A 3 -0.75 -5.83 -1.47
CA VAL A 3 -0.35 -4.43 -1.48
C VAL A 3 -0.12 -3.96 -2.91
N ILE A 4 -0.44 -2.69 -3.18
CA ILE A 4 0.06 -1.96 -4.35
C ILE A 4 1.01 -0.90 -3.83
N ILE A 5 2.25 -0.93 -4.31
CA ILE A 5 3.28 0.06 -3.98
C ILE A 5 3.39 1.02 -5.15
N GLN A 6 3.28 2.31 -4.87
CA GLN A 6 3.46 3.38 -5.84
C GLN A 6 4.47 4.39 -5.31
N LYS A 7 5.56 4.58 -6.04
CA LYS A 7 6.51 5.66 -5.74
C LYS A 7 5.95 7.00 -6.22
N ALA A 8 6.02 8.02 -5.38
CA ALA A 8 5.49 9.35 -5.66
C ALA A 8 6.46 10.44 -5.21
N ALA A 9 6.43 11.59 -5.88
CA ALA A 9 7.20 12.77 -5.46
C ALA A 9 6.56 13.48 -4.26
N ASN A 10 5.26 13.31 -4.08
CA ASN A 10 4.46 13.70 -2.92
C ASN A 10 3.12 12.98 -3.01
N ALA A 11 2.40 12.90 -1.89
CA ALA A 11 1.03 12.40 -1.86
C ALA A 11 0.22 13.11 -0.78
N THR A 12 -1.06 13.32 -1.06
CA THR A 12 -1.98 14.00 -0.17
C THR A 12 -3.30 13.24 -0.12
N VAL A 13 -3.84 13.08 1.09
CA VAL A 13 -5.20 12.58 1.33
C VAL A 13 -6.05 13.75 1.79
N MET A 14 -7.13 14.01 1.08
CA MET A 14 -8.13 15.02 1.47
C MET A 14 -9.42 14.34 1.90
N SER A 15 -10.15 15.00 2.79
CA SER A 15 -11.53 14.66 3.12
C SER A 15 -12.47 15.06 1.98
N MET A 16 -13.74 14.68 2.12
CA MET A 16 -14.79 15.09 1.17
C MET A 16 -15.05 16.61 1.17
N ASP A 17 -14.66 17.30 2.23
CA ASP A 17 -14.87 18.75 2.41
C ASP A 17 -13.58 19.55 2.11
N ASP A 18 -12.69 19.02 1.26
CA ASP A 18 -11.40 19.60 0.87
C ASP A 18 -10.43 19.89 2.04
N MET A 19 -10.70 19.35 3.24
CA MET A 19 -9.76 19.43 4.35
C MET A 19 -8.64 18.41 4.20
N LEU A 20 -7.40 18.85 4.39
CA LEU A 20 -6.22 17.98 4.44
C LEU A 20 -6.34 16.99 5.60
N ILE A 21 -6.30 15.70 5.30
CA ILE A 21 -6.19 14.63 6.31
C ILE A 21 -4.72 14.37 6.62
N THR A 22 -3.92 14.12 5.59
CA THR A 22 -2.48 13.89 5.72
C THR A 22 -1.77 14.13 4.38
N ALA A 23 -0.48 14.42 4.45
CA ALA A 23 0.39 14.53 3.29
C ALA A 23 1.79 14.00 3.61
N ILE A 24 2.46 13.51 2.57
CA ILE A 24 3.87 13.10 2.60
C ILE A 24 4.67 13.79 1.50
N GLY A 25 5.97 13.92 1.72
CA GLY A 25 6.93 14.32 0.70
C GLY A 25 7.22 13.19 -0.28
N ALA A 26 8.45 13.16 -0.80
CA ALA A 26 8.90 12.04 -1.63
C ALA A 26 8.79 10.73 -0.83
N GLY A 27 8.22 9.70 -1.45
CA GLY A 27 7.97 8.46 -0.74
C GLY A 27 7.16 7.41 -1.50
N LEU A 28 6.62 6.48 -0.71
CA LEU A 28 5.77 5.40 -1.18
C LEU A 28 4.33 5.59 -0.71
N ILE A 29 3.39 5.47 -1.66
CA ILE A 29 1.99 5.23 -1.37
C ILE A 29 1.77 3.72 -1.39
N ILE A 30 1.20 3.18 -0.32
CA ILE A 30 0.94 1.76 -0.16
C ILE A 30 -0.54 1.55 0.05
N TRP A 31 -1.20 0.99 -0.95
CA TRP A 31 -2.58 0.53 -0.84
C TRP A 31 -2.56 -0.87 -0.23
N VAL A 32 -3.19 -1.04 0.94
CA VAL A 32 -3.14 -2.27 1.73
C VAL A 32 -4.51 -2.94 1.73
N GLY A 33 -4.58 -4.12 1.13
CA GLY A 33 -5.73 -4.98 1.16
C GLY A 33 -5.49 -6.15 2.11
N MET A 34 -6.47 -6.45 2.95
CA MET A 34 -6.46 -7.60 3.87
C MET A 34 -7.54 -8.61 3.52
N SER A 35 -7.19 -9.89 3.60
CA SER A 35 -8.12 -11.02 3.46
C SER A 35 -8.51 -11.57 4.83
N ARG A 36 -9.68 -12.22 4.91
CA ARG A 36 -10.12 -13.02 6.08
C ARG A 36 -9.17 -14.15 6.46
N ARG A 37 -8.27 -14.53 5.55
CA ARG A 37 -7.31 -15.61 5.74
C ARG A 37 -5.93 -15.11 6.17
N ASP A 38 -5.73 -13.79 6.17
CA ASP A 38 -4.45 -13.20 6.55
C ASP A 38 -4.23 -13.36 8.06
N LYS A 39 -3.00 -13.74 8.41
CA LYS A 39 -2.53 -13.90 9.77
C LYS A 39 -1.44 -12.87 10.06
N GLN A 40 -1.09 -12.72 11.34
CA GLN A 40 0.01 -11.83 11.73
C GLN A 40 1.30 -12.09 10.94
N ALA A 41 1.63 -13.36 10.67
CA ALA A 41 2.79 -13.73 9.87
C ALA A 41 2.75 -13.16 8.42
N ASP A 42 1.57 -13.06 7.80
CA ASP A 42 1.41 -12.46 6.48
C ASP A 42 1.65 -10.94 6.51
N ILE A 43 1.23 -10.29 7.61
CA ILE A 43 1.45 -8.86 7.86
C ILE A 43 2.95 -8.59 8.06
N ASP A 44 3.59 -9.33 8.96
CA ASP A 44 5.01 -9.18 9.27
C ASP A 44 5.88 -9.43 8.02
N PHE A 45 5.52 -10.45 7.24
CA PHE A 45 6.16 -10.72 5.97
C PHE A 45 6.01 -9.54 5.00
N MET A 46 4.80 -8.98 4.88
CA MET A 46 4.54 -7.89 3.95
C MET A 46 5.24 -6.59 4.36
N VAL A 47 5.24 -6.25 5.65
CA VAL A 47 5.96 -5.10 6.20
C VAL A 47 7.45 -5.24 5.89
N LYS A 48 8.04 -6.40 6.18
CA LYS A 48 9.45 -6.65 5.85
C LYS A 48 9.68 -6.58 4.34
N HIS A 49 8.77 -7.11 3.53
CA HIS A 49 8.90 -7.09 2.08
C HIS A 49 8.92 -5.66 1.53
N VAL A 50 7.96 -4.82 1.96
CA VAL A 50 7.87 -3.40 1.58
C VAL A 50 9.12 -2.64 1.98
N LEU A 51 9.55 -2.74 3.25
CA LEU A 51 10.69 -1.98 3.76
C LEU A 51 12.01 -2.36 3.07
N ASN A 52 12.11 -3.60 2.55
CA ASN A 52 13.29 -4.07 1.83
C ASN A 52 13.12 -4.02 0.29
N TYR A 53 12.00 -3.48 -0.22
CA TYR A 53 11.74 -3.44 -1.65
C TYR A 53 12.61 -2.37 -2.31
N LYS A 54 13.49 -2.80 -3.22
CA LYS A 54 14.43 -1.91 -3.90
C LYS A 54 13.78 -1.24 -5.10
N ILE A 55 13.19 -0.06 -4.86
CA ILE A 55 12.46 0.72 -5.86
C ILE A 55 13.14 2.08 -6.18
N TYR A 56 14.26 2.37 -5.51
CA TYR A 56 15.01 3.60 -5.68
C TYR A 56 16.31 3.38 -6.45
N HIS A 57 16.76 4.43 -7.13
CA HIS A 57 18.07 4.46 -7.78
C HIS A 57 19.11 4.93 -6.76
N GLN A 58 20.27 4.29 -6.76
CA GLN A 58 21.44 4.80 -6.04
C GLN A 58 22.10 5.91 -6.84
N ASP A 59 22.21 5.70 -8.15
CA ASP A 59 22.72 6.58 -9.19
C ASP A 59 22.14 6.13 -10.55
N GLU A 60 22.54 6.77 -11.64
CA GLU A 60 22.06 6.45 -13.00
C GLU A 60 22.47 5.04 -13.46
N GLU A 61 23.60 4.51 -12.98
CA GLU A 61 24.15 3.22 -13.39
C GLU A 61 23.57 2.06 -12.56
N ASN A 62 23.05 2.35 -11.37
CA ASN A 62 22.53 1.37 -10.41
C ASN A 62 21.04 1.60 -10.11
N PRO A 63 20.14 1.34 -11.07
CA PRO A 63 18.72 1.44 -10.82
C PRO A 63 18.20 0.32 -9.93
N TRP A 64 17.12 0.58 -9.18
CA TRP A 64 16.43 -0.42 -8.34
C TRP A 64 17.35 -1.04 -7.27
N SER A 65 18.18 -0.22 -6.65
CA SER A 65 19.26 -0.63 -5.73
C SER A 65 19.02 -0.22 -4.28
N LYS A 66 18.22 0.84 -4.06
CA LYS A 66 17.89 1.38 -2.75
C LYS A 66 16.43 1.11 -2.35
N THR A 67 16.24 0.96 -1.06
CA THR A 67 14.96 0.82 -0.36
C THR A 67 14.42 2.17 0.10
N VAL A 68 13.15 2.22 0.53
CA VAL A 68 12.58 3.42 1.15
C VAL A 68 13.30 3.84 2.43
N VAL A 69 13.79 2.86 3.20
CA VAL A 69 14.55 3.10 4.44
C VAL A 69 15.92 3.73 4.12
N GLU A 70 16.62 3.23 3.10
CA GLU A 70 17.91 3.79 2.68
C GLU A 70 17.78 5.15 1.98
N SER A 71 16.62 5.44 1.40
CA SER A 71 16.30 6.73 0.79
C SER A 71 15.83 7.78 1.80
N ASP A 72 15.55 7.40 3.06
CA ASP A 72 15.01 8.27 4.11
C ASP A 72 13.75 9.04 3.64
N GLU A 73 12.86 8.31 2.96
CA GLU A 73 11.64 8.84 2.36
C GLU A 73 10.39 8.37 3.13
N ASP A 74 9.27 9.10 2.92
CA ASP A 74 8.03 8.87 3.63
C ASP A 74 7.27 7.63 3.13
N ILE A 75 6.37 7.11 3.98
CA ILE A 75 5.41 6.07 3.60
C ILE A 75 4.00 6.50 3.99
N LEU A 76 3.09 6.50 3.01
CA LEU A 76 1.66 6.69 3.19
C LEU A 76 0.93 5.37 2.97
N CYS A 77 0.42 4.77 4.05
CA CYS A 77 -0.38 3.55 3.99
C CYS A 77 -1.88 3.86 3.95
N LEU A 78 -2.60 3.31 2.97
CA LEU A 78 -4.04 3.49 2.78
C LEU A 78 -4.74 2.13 2.76
N SER A 79 -5.79 1.98 3.56
CA SER A 79 -6.61 0.76 3.55
C SER A 79 -7.42 0.68 2.26
N GLU A 80 -7.29 -0.42 1.52
CA GLU A 80 -7.88 -0.60 0.19
C GLU A 80 -8.50 -1.99 0.02
N VAL A 81 -9.80 -2.09 0.30
CA VAL A 81 -10.57 -3.34 0.19
C VAL A 81 -10.67 -3.85 -1.25
N THR A 82 -10.57 -2.95 -2.23
CA THR A 82 -10.81 -3.29 -3.64
C THR A 82 -9.72 -4.19 -4.23
N LEU A 83 -8.56 -4.29 -3.57
CA LEU A 83 -7.48 -5.22 -3.95
C LEU A 83 -7.90 -6.70 -3.89
N TYR A 84 -8.97 -7.02 -3.17
CA TYR A 84 -9.57 -8.36 -3.12
C TYR A 84 -10.86 -8.47 -3.93
N SER A 85 -11.04 -7.58 -4.92
CA SER A 85 -12.09 -7.74 -5.93
C SER A 85 -11.92 -9.05 -6.70
N SER A 86 -13.06 -9.68 -6.95
CA SER A 86 -13.20 -10.82 -7.85
C SER A 86 -14.46 -10.58 -8.66
N ASN A 87 -14.46 -10.92 -9.93
CA ASN A 87 -15.58 -10.56 -10.80
C ASN A 87 -16.20 -11.77 -11.52
N MET A 88 -15.66 -12.99 -11.37
CA MET A 88 -16.21 -14.25 -11.92
C MET A 88 -16.74 -14.11 -13.37
N GLY A 89 -16.09 -13.29 -14.20
CA GLY A 89 -16.50 -13.02 -15.59
C GLY A 89 -17.70 -12.07 -15.76
N LYS A 90 -18.06 -11.26 -14.77
CA LYS A 90 -19.11 -10.23 -14.80
C LYS A 90 -18.54 -8.85 -14.48
N ASP A 91 -19.32 -7.80 -14.70
CA ASP A 91 -18.87 -6.41 -14.45
C ASP A 91 -19.00 -5.96 -12.98
N LYS A 92 -19.73 -6.72 -12.16
CA LYS A 92 -19.93 -6.40 -10.75
C LYS A 92 -18.83 -7.05 -9.89
N PRO A 93 -18.02 -6.26 -9.16
CA PRO A 93 -17.03 -6.81 -8.25
C PRO A 93 -17.68 -7.43 -7.01
N LEU A 94 -17.09 -8.53 -6.55
CA LEU A 94 -17.41 -9.23 -5.31
C LEU A 94 -16.17 -9.25 -4.41
N PHE A 95 -16.36 -8.93 -3.13
CA PHE A 95 -15.27 -8.79 -2.15
C PHE A 95 -15.31 -9.87 -1.06
N HIS A 96 -15.87 -11.05 -1.35
CA HIS A 96 -16.04 -12.13 -0.37
C HIS A 96 -14.74 -12.62 0.28
N ASN A 97 -13.59 -12.36 -0.36
CA ASN A 97 -12.27 -12.70 0.16
C ASN A 97 -11.66 -11.62 1.06
N ALA A 98 -12.16 -10.39 0.99
CA ALA A 98 -11.70 -9.29 1.82
C ALA A 98 -12.18 -9.49 3.27
N ILE A 99 -11.36 -9.04 4.22
CA ILE A 99 -11.81 -8.88 5.60
C ILE A 99 -12.93 -7.81 5.66
N ASP A 100 -13.84 -7.93 6.61
CA ASP A 100 -14.87 -6.91 6.82
C ASP A 100 -14.27 -5.59 7.29
N THR A 101 -14.99 -4.49 7.02
CA THR A 101 -14.50 -3.13 7.24
C THR A 101 -14.23 -2.81 8.70
N GLU A 102 -15.00 -3.36 9.64
CA GLU A 102 -14.77 -3.13 11.07
C GLU A 102 -13.48 -3.80 11.53
N SER A 103 -13.28 -5.06 11.14
CA SER A 103 -12.06 -5.80 11.44
C SER A 103 -10.83 -5.31 10.68
N ALA A 104 -11.02 -4.57 9.58
CA ALA A 104 -9.94 -3.92 8.82
C ALA A 104 -9.46 -2.59 9.41
N ARG A 105 -10.23 -1.99 10.34
CA ARG A 105 -9.87 -0.72 10.96
C ARG A 105 -8.76 -0.98 11.99
N VAL A 106 -7.62 -0.36 11.76
CA VAL A 106 -6.51 -0.25 12.71
C VAL A 106 -6.61 1.09 13.41
#